data_AF-A0A9R1TEK3-F1
#
_entry.id   AF-A0A9R1TEK3-F1
#
_cell.length_a   1.000
_cell.length_b   1.000
_cell.length_c   1.000
_cell.angle_alpha   90.00
_cell.angle_beta   90.00
_cell.angle_gamma   90.00
#
_symmetry.space_group_name_H-M   'P 1'
#
loop_
_entity.id
_entity.type
_entity.pdbx_description
1 polymer ?
#
loop_
_entity_poly.entity_id
_entity_poly.type
_entity_poly.pdbx_seq_one_letter_code
_entity_poly.pdbx_strand_id
1 'polypeptide(L)'
;MNAPPTFESFLLYDGEKKIIKEQDTKVPNAAIFTVNKEDHTLGNMIRNQLLKDPHVLFAGYKVPHPLEHKFVIRIQTTSDYTPHEAFMHAITDLIAELSLFEERFKDAIKEKKEGLD
;
A
#
# COMPACT_ATOMS: atom_id res chain seq x y z
N MET A 1 9.41 -26.75 -18.78
CA MET A 1 9.37 -26.43 -17.34
C MET A 1 8.02 -25.78 -17.07
N ASN A 2 7.28 -26.17 -16.04
CA ASN A 2 5.92 -25.64 -15.76
C ASN A 2 5.94 -24.38 -14.87
N ALA A 3 7.11 -23.77 -14.70
CA ALA A 3 7.24 -22.55 -13.91
C ALA A 3 6.81 -21.33 -14.75
N PRO A 4 6.03 -20.40 -14.18
CA PRO A 4 5.73 -19.14 -14.84
C PRO A 4 7.01 -18.31 -15.04
N PRO A 5 7.03 -17.41 -16.02
CA PRO A 5 8.14 -16.49 -16.21
C PRO A 5 8.26 -15.51 -15.04
N THR A 6 9.48 -15.13 -14.67
CA THR A 6 9.74 -14.30 -13.48
C THR A 6 9.10 -12.90 -13.54
N PHE A 7 8.99 -12.32 -14.73
CA PHE A 7 8.38 -11.00 -14.92
C PHE A 7 6.87 -10.97 -14.63
N GLU A 8 6.20 -12.12 -14.62
CA GLU A 8 4.77 -12.21 -14.31
C GLU A 8 4.45 -11.68 -12.90
N SER A 9 5.43 -11.64 -12.01
CA SER A 9 5.27 -11.17 -10.64
C SER A 9 4.98 -9.68 -10.51
N PHE A 10 5.48 -8.86 -11.44
CA PHE A 10 5.36 -7.39 -11.39
C PHE A 10 4.75 -6.79 -12.66
N LEU A 11 4.77 -7.51 -13.79
CA LEU A 11 4.21 -7.04 -15.05
C LEU A 11 2.70 -7.28 -15.10
N LEU A 12 1.94 -6.23 -15.38
CA LEU A 12 0.51 -6.33 -15.69
C LEU A 12 0.34 -6.81 -17.13
N TYR A 13 -0.57 -7.77 -17.33
CA TYR A 13 -0.95 -8.20 -18.68
C TYR A 13 -1.98 -7.26 -19.31
N ASP A 14 -2.14 -7.36 -20.63
CA ASP A 14 -3.13 -6.56 -21.36
C ASP A 14 -4.55 -6.81 -20.81
N GLY A 15 -5.22 -5.73 -20.41
CA GLY A 15 -6.55 -5.77 -19.80
C GLY A 15 -6.56 -5.90 -18.26
N GLU A 16 -5.42 -6.21 -17.63
CA GLU A 16 -5.31 -6.20 -16.16
C GLU A 16 -5.20 -4.77 -15.62
N LYS A 17 -6.05 -4.44 -14.64
CA LYS A 17 -5.97 -3.18 -13.91
C LYS A 17 -5.05 -3.34 -12.70
N LYS A 18 -4.23 -2.33 -12.40
CA LYS A 18 -3.39 -2.34 -11.19
C LYS A 18 -4.23 -2.38 -9.92
N ILE A 19 -5.32 -1.62 -9.89
CA ILE A 19 -6.19 -1.48 -8.72
C ILE A 19 -7.64 -1.66 -9.15
N ILE A 20 -8.38 -2.45 -8.38
CA ILE A 20 -9.83 -2.66 -8.54
C ILE A 20 -10.48 -2.30 -7.20
N LYS A 21 -11.50 -1.44 -7.23
CA LYS A 21 -12.27 -1.02 -6.06
C LYS A 21 -13.65 -1.66 -6.10
N GLU A 22 -14.04 -2.27 -4.98
CA GLU A 22 -15.36 -2.83 -4.74
C GLU A 22 -15.91 -2.26 -3.43
N GLN A 23 -17.19 -1.89 -3.39
CA GLN A 23 -17.82 -1.46 -2.16
C GLN A 23 -18.26 -2.68 -1.35
N ASP A 24 -17.92 -2.73 -0.06
CA ASP A 24 -18.37 -3.82 0.82
C ASP A 24 -19.84 -3.57 1.19
N THR A 25 -20.73 -4.44 0.72
CA THR A 25 -22.17 -4.31 0.96
C THR A 25 -22.60 -4.81 2.34
N LYS A 26 -21.70 -5.47 3.08
CA LYS A 26 -22.04 -6.09 4.38
C LYS A 26 -22.02 -5.09 5.54
N VAL A 27 -21.21 -4.02 5.42
CA VAL A 27 -21.07 -3.00 6.46
C VAL A 27 -21.07 -1.61 5.81
N PRO A 28 -21.61 -0.59 6.51
CA PRO A 28 -21.61 0.75 5.98
C PRO A 28 -20.18 1.30 5.87
N ASN A 29 -19.98 2.13 4.86
CA ASN A 29 -18.75 2.89 4.64
C ASN A 29 -17.47 2.04 4.67
N ALA A 30 -17.50 0.91 3.96
CA ALA A 30 -16.34 0.08 3.75
C ALA A 30 -16.11 -0.19 2.26
N ALA A 31 -14.84 -0.37 1.91
CA ALA A 31 -14.43 -0.71 0.57
C ALA A 31 -13.31 -1.77 0.60
N ILE A 32 -13.29 -2.59 -0.44
CA ILE A 32 -12.28 -3.60 -0.71
C ILE A 32 -11.52 -3.14 -1.95
N PHE A 33 -10.20 -3.04 -1.82
CA PHE A 33 -9.30 -2.72 -2.92
C PHE A 33 -8.44 -3.94 -3.21
N THR A 34 -8.47 -4.41 -4.45
CA THR A 34 -7.57 -5.46 -4.94
C THR A 34 -6.45 -4.80 -5.72
N VAL A 35 -5.20 -5.04 -5.32
CA VAL A 35 -4.01 -4.50 -5.96
C VAL A 35 -3.24 -5.65 -6.60
N ASN A 36 -3.15 -5.63 -7.92
CA ASN A 36 -2.48 -6.65 -8.72
C ASN A 36 -0.99 -6.36 -8.85
N LYS A 37 -0.21 -7.44 -9.00
CA LYS A 37 1.25 -7.43 -9.18
C LYS A 37 1.96 -6.71 -8.03
N GLU A 38 1.50 -6.97 -6.82
CA GLU A 38 2.03 -6.44 -5.56
C GLU A 38 1.96 -7.51 -4.48
N ASP A 39 2.73 -7.32 -3.41
CA ASP A 39 2.90 -8.28 -2.33
C ASP A 39 2.72 -7.65 -0.94
N HIS A 40 3.21 -8.35 0.08
CA HIS A 40 3.17 -7.89 1.46
C HIS A 40 3.98 -6.62 1.73
N THR A 41 4.97 -6.30 0.88
CA THR A 41 5.82 -5.11 1.03
C THR A 41 4.95 -3.86 1.01
N LEU A 42 4.17 -3.69 -0.06
CA LEU A 42 3.26 -2.55 -0.18
C LEU A 42 2.05 -2.67 0.74
N GLY A 43 1.45 -3.87 0.82
CA GLY A 43 0.25 -4.10 1.63
C GLY A 43 0.45 -3.79 3.12
N ASN A 44 1.59 -4.17 3.69
CA ASN A 44 1.91 -3.91 5.10
C ASN A 44 2.16 -2.42 5.37
N MET A 45 2.90 -1.74 4.49
CA MET A 45 3.16 -0.31 4.64
C MET A 45 1.86 0.50 4.65
N ILE A 46 0.98 0.26 3.68
CA ILE A 46 -0.29 0.99 3.60
C ILE A 46 -1.20 0.65 4.77
N ARG A 47 -1.30 -0.63 5.17
CA ARG A 47 -2.08 -1.02 6.35
C ARG A 47 -1.61 -0.26 7.59
N ASN A 48 -0.30 -0.22 7.84
CA ASN A 48 0.24 0.45 9.02
C ASN A 48 -0.05 1.95 9.01
N GLN A 49 0.01 2.59 7.83
CA GLN A 49 -0.31 4.00 7.70
C GLN A 49 -1.80 4.28 7.93
N LEU A 50 -2.70 3.44 7.39
CA LEU A 50 -4.13 3.54 7.62
C LEU A 50 -4.49 3.38 9.11
N LEU A 51 -3.79 2.50 9.83
CA LEU A 51 -4.02 2.30 11.27
C LEU A 51 -3.53 3.48 12.14
N LYS A 52 -2.75 4.42 11.59
CA LYS A 52 -2.39 5.67 12.29
C LYS A 52 -3.55 6.69 12.27
N ASP A 53 -4.49 6.57 11.34
CA ASP A 53 -5.61 7.52 11.20
C ASP A 53 -6.75 7.16 12.17
N PRO A 54 -7.15 8.05 13.10
CA PRO A 54 -8.23 7.79 14.04
C PRO A 54 -9.62 7.63 13.40
N HIS A 55 -9.82 8.10 12.15
CA HIS A 55 -11.09 7.96 11.43
C HIS A 55 -11.23 6.59 10.74
N VAL A 56 -10.15 5.78 10.73
CA VAL A 56 -10.15 4.41 10.20
C VAL A 56 -10.56 3.45 11.31
N LEU A 57 -11.74 2.85 11.16
CA LEU A 57 -12.28 1.87 12.10
C LEU A 57 -11.68 0.48 11.88
N PHE A 58 -11.37 0.14 10.63
CA PHE A 58 -10.76 -1.13 10.27
C PHE A 58 -9.86 -0.98 9.05
N ALA A 59 -8.64 -1.51 9.12
CA ALA A 59 -7.77 -1.71 7.97
C ALA A 59 -7.06 -3.07 8.09
N GLY A 60 -7.24 -3.92 7.07
CA GLY A 60 -6.60 -5.22 7.01
C GLY A 60 -6.37 -5.65 5.57
N TYR A 61 -5.25 -6.33 5.32
CA TYR A 61 -4.93 -6.86 4.00
C TYR A 61 -4.61 -8.35 4.07
N LYS A 62 -4.78 -9.04 2.94
CA LYS A 62 -4.37 -10.43 2.75
C LYS A 62 -3.87 -10.66 1.33
N VAL A 63 -2.95 -11.61 1.19
CA VAL A 63 -2.61 -12.19 -0.11
C VAL A 63 -3.47 -13.45 -0.27
N PRO A 64 -4.37 -13.53 -1.28
CA PRO A 64 -5.29 -14.66 -1.43
C PRO A 64 -4.58 -16.01 -1.55
N HIS A 65 -3.45 -16.04 -2.26
CA HIS A 65 -2.62 -17.21 -2.42
C HIS A 65 -1.16 -16.80 -2.66
N PRO A 66 -0.14 -17.44 -2.07
CA PRO A 66 1.27 -17.03 -2.22
C PRO A 66 1.81 -17.08 -3.66
N LEU A 67 1.22 -17.92 -4.52
CA LEU A 67 1.56 -18.00 -5.95
C LEU A 67 0.79 -16.98 -6.82
N GLU A 68 -0.15 -16.23 -6.24
CA GLU A 68 -0.85 -15.16 -6.94
C GLU A 68 -0.27 -13.82 -6.52
N HIS A 69 0.21 -13.06 -7.50
CA HIS A 69 0.79 -11.74 -7.27
C HIS A 69 -0.31 -10.68 -7.16
N LYS A 70 -1.03 -10.68 -6.03
CA LYS A 70 -1.97 -9.62 -5.66
C LYS A 70 -2.22 -9.62 -4.16
N PHE A 71 -2.56 -8.46 -3.62
CA PHE A 71 -3.14 -8.38 -2.29
C PHE A 71 -4.51 -7.69 -2.31
N VAL A 72 -5.32 -8.01 -1.31
CA VAL A 72 -6.65 -7.43 -1.12
C VAL A 72 -6.64 -6.70 0.22
N ILE A 73 -6.94 -5.41 0.22
CA ILE A 73 -7.05 -4.58 1.41
C ILE A 73 -8.52 -4.16 1.62
N ARG A 74 -9.00 -4.32 2.85
CA ARG A 74 -10.34 -3.90 3.27
C ARG A 74 -10.20 -2.75 4.26
N ILE A 75 -10.92 -1.68 3.99
CA ILE A 75 -10.89 -0.43 4.75
C ILE A 75 -12.32 -0.08 5.15
N GLN A 76 -12.51 0.29 6.41
CA GLN A 76 -13.76 0.83 6.94
C GLN A 76 -13.45 2.09 7.74
N THR A 77 -14.24 3.14 7.55
CA THR A 77 -14.03 4.46 8.14
C THR A 77 -15.30 4.99 8.79
N THR A 78 -15.19 6.07 9.56
CA THR A 78 -16.34 6.81 10.12
C THR A 78 -17.22 7.40 9.03
N SER A 79 -18.51 7.62 9.30
CA SER A 79 -19.52 8.00 8.29
C SER A 79 -19.24 9.29 7.51
N ASP A 80 -18.43 10.18 8.06
CA ASP A 80 -18.02 11.47 7.52
C ASP A 80 -16.73 11.42 6.68
N TYR A 81 -16.08 10.25 6.62
CA TYR A 81 -14.81 10.07 5.92
C TYR A 81 -14.85 8.83 5.02
N THR A 82 -14.53 8.95 3.74
CA THR A 82 -14.65 7.79 2.84
C THR A 82 -13.42 6.89 2.89
N PRO A 83 -13.57 5.56 2.73
CA PRO A 83 -12.43 4.64 2.65
C PRO A 83 -11.46 4.96 1.52
N HIS A 84 -11.94 5.64 0.47
CA HIS A 84 -11.10 6.07 -0.65
C HIS A 84 -10.21 7.25 -0.26
N GLU A 85 -10.76 8.24 0.45
CA GLU A 85 -9.97 9.35 0.98
C GLU A 85 -8.94 8.87 1.99
N ALA A 86 -9.32 7.98 2.92
CA ALA A 86 -8.39 7.35 3.86
C ALA A 86 -7.21 6.68 3.15
N PHE A 87 -7.49 5.95 2.08
CA PHE A 87 -6.47 5.29 1.29
C PHE A 87 -5.54 6.28 0.59
N MET A 88 -6.09 7.34 0.00
CA MET A 88 -5.31 8.39 -0.66
C MET A 88 -4.45 9.17 0.33
N HIS A 89 -5.02 9.58 1.47
CA HIS A 89 -4.30 10.29 2.53
C HIS A 89 -3.14 9.45 3.06
N ALA A 90 -3.39 8.17 3.37
CA ALA A 90 -2.34 7.26 3.81
C ALA A 90 -1.19 7.16 2.79
N ILE A 91 -1.49 7.09 1.49
CA ILE A 91 -0.44 7.05 0.46
C ILE A 91 0.33 8.37 0.41
N THR A 92 -0.34 9.52 0.42
CA THR A 92 0.31 10.83 0.37
C THR A 92 1.21 11.06 1.59
N ASP A 93 0.73 10.70 2.79
CA ASP A 93 1.52 10.82 4.02
C ASP A 93 2.75 9.90 3.98
N LEU A 94 2.59 8.67 3.49
CA LEU A 94 3.70 7.73 3.35
C LEU A 94 4.76 8.24 2.37
N ILE A 95 4.35 8.83 1.24
CA ILE A 95 5.28 9.43 0.27
C ILE A 95 6.05 10.58 0.94
N ALA A 96 5.36 11.46 1.69
CA ALA A 96 6.01 12.56 2.38
C ALA A 96 6.99 12.07 3.46
N GLU A 97 6.65 11.03 4.22
CA GLU A 97 7.52 10.41 5.22
C GLU A 97 8.80 9.84 4.56
N LEU A 98 8.66 9.15 3.43
CA LEU A 98 9.79 8.60 2.68
C LEU A 98 10.67 9.68 2.04
N SER A 99 10.08 10.77 1.52
CA SER A 99 10.85 11.90 0.99
C SER A 99 11.69 12.59 2.06
N LEU A 100 11.10 12.82 3.24
CA LEU A 100 11.83 13.40 4.38
C LEU A 100 12.94 12.45 4.88
N PHE A 101 12.68 11.15 4.90
CA PHE A 101 13.68 10.15 5.23
C PHE A 101 14.85 10.17 4.25
N GLU A 102 14.59 10.22 2.95
CA GLU A 102 15.61 10.28 1.91
C GLU A 102 16.50 11.53 2.05
N GLU A 103 15.89 12.69 2.29
CA GLU A 103 16.61 13.96 2.51
C GLU A 103 17.54 13.84 3.72
N ARG A 104 17.02 13.47 4.88
CA ARG A 104 17.80 13.31 6.12
C ARG A 104 18.91 12.27 5.98
N PHE A 105 18.65 11.20 5.25
CA PHE A 105 19.64 10.16 5.00
C PHE A 105 20.79 10.68 4.12
N LYS A 106 20.49 11.49 3.10
CA LYS A 106 21.51 12.14 2.25
C LYS A 106 22.38 13.12 3.06
N ASP A 107 21.76 13.90 3.94
CA ASP A 107 22.49 14.83 4.82
C ASP A 107 23.42 14.08 5.77
N ALA A 108 22.91 13.03 6.43
CA ALA A 108 23.72 12.18 7.32
C ALA A 108 24.90 11.52 6.59
N ILE A 109 24.72 11.10 5.32
CA ILE A 109 25.81 10.58 4.50
C ILE A 109 26.85 11.66 4.21
N LYS A 110 26.42 12.90 3.92
CA LYS A 110 27.33 14.02 3.64
C LYS A 110 28.16 14.37 4.88
N GLU A 111 27.51 14.53 6.03
CA GLU A 111 28.19 14.79 7.31
C GLU A 111 29.20 13.70 7.64
N LYS A 112 28.84 12.42 7.42
CA LYS A 112 29.75 11.31 7.69
C LYS A 112 30.99 11.34 6.79
N LYS A 113 30.86 11.74 5.52
CA LYS A 113 31.99 11.86 4.59
C LYS A 113 32.92 13.02 4.97
N GLU A 114 32.36 14.15 5.40
CA GLU A 114 33.12 15.35 5.80
C GLU A 114 33.84 15.16 7.15
N GLY A 115 33.28 14.37 8.07
CA GLY A 115 33.90 14.06 9.37
C GLY A 115 34.84 12.84 9.38
N LEU A 116 35.23 12.34 8.21
CA LEU A 116 36.19 11.23 8.03
C LEU A 116 37.59 11.70 7.58
N ASP A 117 37.75 13.01 7.36
CA ASP A 117 39.04 13.72 7.28
C ASP A 117 39.44 14.28 8.66
#